data_AF-A0A267ENK8-F1
#
_entry.id   AF-A0A267ENK8-F1
#
_cell.length_a   1.000
_cell.length_b   1.000
_cell.length_c   1.000
_cell.angle_alpha   90.00
_cell.angle_beta   90.00
_cell.angle_gamma   90.00
#
_symmetry.space_group_name_H-M   'P 1'
#
loop_
_entity.id
_entity.type
_entity.pdbx_description
1 polymer ?
#
loop_
_entity_poly.entity_id
_entity_poly.type
_entity_poly.pdbx_seq_one_letter_code
_entity_poly.pdbx_strand_id
1 'polypeptide(L)' 'MADLCPGILWSILWFLALIFLGWPIAFLLAWIYIFLLPFGACIDPIKDICEAILKVIKLPFTFAENMINMKPLF' A
#
# COMPACT_ATOMS: atom_id res chain seq x y z
N MET A 1 -29.08 10.97 16.26
CA MET A 1 -27.66 11.11 15.89
C MET A 1 -27.33 9.81 15.21
N ALA A 2 -26.97 9.82 13.92
CA ALA A 2 -26.85 8.59 13.15
C ALA A 2 -25.94 7.59 13.87
N ASP A 3 -26.47 6.43 14.23
CA ASP A 3 -25.73 5.29 14.78
C ASP A 3 -24.77 4.77 13.71
N LEU A 4 -23.67 5.52 13.49
CA LEU A 4 -22.63 5.16 12.56
C LEU A 4 -21.99 3.90 13.10
N CYS A 5 -22.27 2.76 12.47
CA CYS A 5 -21.67 1.51 12.87
C CYS A 5 -20.14 1.69 12.86
N PRO A 6 -19.44 1.31 13.94
CA PRO A 6 -18.03 1.63 14.11
C PRO A 6 -17.16 1.14 12.94
N GLY A 7 -17.57 0.08 12.26
CA GLY A 7 -16.91 -0.43 11.06
C GLY A 7 -16.88 0.54 9.87
N ILE A 8 -17.93 1.33 9.64
CA ILE A 8 -17.96 2.32 8.55
C ILE A 8 -16.97 3.44 8.83
N LEU A 9 -16.86 3.89 10.09
CA LEU A 9 -15.87 4.90 10.46
C LEU A 9 -14.45 4.41 10.16
N TRP A 10 -14.13 3.15 10.51
CA TRP A 10 -12.85 2.55 10.19
C TRP A 10 -12.60 2.42 8.68
N SER A 11 -13.63 2.07 7.91
CA SER A 11 -13.53 2.02 6.44
C SER A 11 -13.18 3.40 5.86
N ILE A 12 -13.82 4.47 6.34
CA ILE A 12 -13.51 5.84 5.91
C ILE A 12 -12.07 6.23 6.28
N LEU A 13 -11.60 5.87 7.48
CA LEU A 13 -10.21 6.13 7.89
C LEU A 13 -9.19 5.40 7.01
N TRP A 14 -9.44 4.14 6.67
CA TRP A 14 -8.59 3.40 5.72
C TRP A 14 -8.60 3.99 4.32
N PHE A 15 -9.75 4.47 3.84
CA PHE A 15 -9.84 5.18 2.57
C PHE A 15 -8.98 6.45 2.55
N LEU A 16 -9.04 7.25 3.62
CA LEU A 16 -8.18 8.43 3.77
C LEU A 16 -6.70 8.04 3.79
N ALA A 17 -6.33 7.00 4.54
CA ALA A 17 -4.96 6.48 4.56
C ALA A 17 -4.50 5.99 3.16
N LEU A 18 -5.40 5.35 2.39
CA LEU A 18 -5.13 4.93 1.02
C LEU A 18 -4.80 6.12 0.12
N ILE A 19 -5.63 7.16 0.14
CA ILE A 19 -5.45 8.32 -0.75
C ILE A 19 -4.26 9.18 -0.35
N PHE A 20 -4.08 9.47 0.94
CA PHE A 20 -3.05 10.41 1.40
C PHE A 20 -1.68 9.78 1.64
N LEU A 21 -1.62 8.47 1.90
CA LEU A 21 -0.38 7.80 2.29
C LEU A 21 -0.04 6.66 1.33
N GLY A 22 -0.94 5.68 1.20
CA GLY A 22 -0.69 4.49 0.38
C GLY A 22 -0.38 4.85 -1.07
N TRP A 23 -1.28 5.58 -1.70
CA TRP A 23 -1.20 5.93 -3.11
C TRP A 23 0.06 6.75 -3.48
N PRO A 24 0.38 7.89 -2.83
CA PRO A 24 1.56 8.67 -3.19
C PRO A 24 2.88 7.91 -2.93
N ILE A 25 2.99 7.15 -1.85
CA ILE A 25 4.19 6.37 -1.55
C ILE A 25 4.39 5.27 -2.60
N ALA A 26 3.34 4.50 -2.89
CA ALA A 26 3.40 3.44 -3.89
C ALA A 26 3.68 3.99 -5.29
N PHE A 27 3.08 5.14 -5.64
CA PHE A 27 3.28 5.78 -6.93
C PHE A 27 4.75 6.18 -7.13
N LEU A 28 5.38 6.85 -6.17
CA LEU A 28 6.79 7.26 -6.28
C LEU A 28 7.74 6.06 -6.33
N LEU A 29 7.51 5.04 -5.50
CA LEU A 29 8.34 3.83 -5.47
C LEU A 29 8.18 2.94 -6.71
N ALA A 30 7.02 2.98 -7.38
CA ALA A 30 6.78 2.22 -8.60
C ALA A 30 7.76 2.61 -9.72
N TRP A 31 8.08 3.89 -9.85
CA TRP A 31 9.08 4.36 -10.82
C TRP A 31 10.47 3.76 -10.55
N ILE A 32 10.88 3.73 -9.28
CA ILE A 32 12.17 3.16 -8.86
C ILE A 32 12.18 1.66 -9.12
N TYR A 33 11.10 0.94 -8.77
CA TYR A 33 10.97 -0.49 -9.03
C TYR A 33 11.09 -0.84 -10.53
N ILE A 34 10.38 -0.11 -11.40
CA ILE A 34 10.42 -0.32 -12.85
C ILE A 34 11.83 -0.06 -13.40
N PHE A 35 12.52 0.96 -12.87
CA PHE A 35 13.90 1.25 -13.24
C PHE A 35 14.90 0.17 -12.78
N LEU A 36 14.72 -0.40 -11.57
CA LEU A 36 15.61 -1.44 -11.02
C LEU A 36 15.39 -2.83 -11.63
N LEU A 37 14.19 -3.10 -12.16
CA LEU A 37 13.79 -4.39 -12.72
C LEU A 37 14.82 -5.02 -13.70
N PRO A 38 15.31 -4.32 -14.74
CA PRO A 38 16.29 -4.89 -15.67
C PRO A 38 17.61 -5.24 -15.00
N PHE A 39 18.05 -4.46 -14.00
CA PHE A 39 19.28 -4.74 -13.27
C PHE A 39 19.15 -5.98 -12.38
N GLY A 40 17.95 -6.25 -11.86
CA GLY A 40 17.63 -7.48 -11.14
C GLY A 40 17.79 -8.75 -11.98
N ALA A 41 17.76 -8.68 -13.31
CA ALA A 41 18.03 -9.84 -14.15
C ALA A 41 19.50 -10.29 -14.10
N CYS A 42 20.41 -9.36 -13.83
CA CYS A 42 21.86 -9.56 -13.92
C CYS A 42 22.58 -9.49 -12.56
N ILE A 43 21.95 -8.87 -11.54
CA ILE A 43 22.55 -8.60 -10.23
C ILE A 43 21.60 -9.16 -9.15
N ASP A 44 21.97 -10.27 -8.53
CA ASP A 44 21.10 -10.98 -7.57
C ASP A 44 20.67 -10.13 -6.36
N PRO A 45 21.54 -9.33 -5.70
CA PRO A 45 21.10 -8.46 -4.60
C PRO A 45 20.02 -7.43 -4.97
N ILE A 46 19.90 -7.07 -6.26
CA ILE A 46 18.86 -6.15 -6.72
C ILE A 46 17.49 -6.83 -6.74
N LYS A 47 17.43 -8.17 -6.88
CA LYS A 47 16.16 -8.90 -6.76
C LYS A 47 15.57 -8.73 -5.37
N ASP A 48 16.37 -8.87 -4.32
CA ASP A 48 15.92 -8.69 -2.93
C ASP A 48 15.42 -7.25 -2.69
N ILE A 49 16.10 -6.26 -3.27
CA ILE A 49 15.67 -4.86 -3.22
C ILE A 49 14.33 -4.66 -3.95
N CYS A 50 14.18 -5.24 -5.15
CA CYS A 50 12.92 -5.18 -5.91
C CYS A 50 11.76 -5.82 -5.14
N GLU A 51 11.98 -6.96 -4.48
CA GLU A 51 10.96 -7.61 -3.64
C GLU A 51 10.57 -6.75 -2.44
N ALA A 52 11.55 -6.13 -1.78
CA ALA A 52 11.29 -5.20 -0.67
C ALA A 52 10.48 -3.99 -1.12
N ILE A 53 10.84 -3.39 -2.26
CA ILE A 53 10.09 -2.26 -2.85
C ILE A 53 8.68 -2.71 -3.24
N LEU A 54 8.53 -3.88 -3.85
CA LEU A 54 7.23 -4.42 -4.26
C LEU A 54 6.29 -4.60 -3.06
N LYS A 55 6.81 -5.01 -1.92
CA LYS A 55 6.03 -5.10 -0.67
C LYS A 55 5.46 -3.74 -0.27
N VAL A 56 6.22 -2.66 -0.43
CA VAL A 56 5.76 -1.29 -0.12
C VAL A 56 4.80 -0.77 -1.19
N ILE A 57 5.03 -1.06 -2.48
CA ILE A 57 4.12 -0.68 -3.57
C ILE A 57 2.73 -1.31 -3.40
N LYS A 58 2.63 -2.49 -2.79
CA LYS A 58 1.35 -3.17 -2.49
C LYS A 58 0.60 -2.62 -1.28
N LEU A 59 1.15 -1.64 -0.56
CA LEU A 59 0.54 -1.04 0.62
C LEU A 59 -0.87 -0.42 0.39
N PRO A 60 -1.18 0.23 -0.76
CA PRO A 60 -2.55 0.66 -1.07
C PRO A 60 -3.55 -0.51 -1.13
N PHE A 61 -3.11 -1.67 -1.62
CA PHE A 61 -3.94 -2.86 -1.67
C PHE A 61 -4.24 -3.37 -0.25
N THR A 62 -3.24 -3.42 0.62
CA THR A 62 -3.45 -3.75 2.04
C THR A 62 -4.41 -2.76 2.72
N PHE A 63 -4.33 -1.47 2.39
CA PHE A 63 -5.25 -0.47 2.93
C PHE A 63 -6.67 -0.68 2.40
N ALA A 64 -6.82 -1.05 1.13
CA ALA A 64 -8.12 -1.40 0.55
C ALA A 64 -8.72 -2.68 1.17
N GLU A 65 -7.89 -3.70 1.44
CA GLU A 65 -8.32 -4.90 2.16
C GLU A 65 -8.81 -4.56 3.57
N ASN A 66 -8.07 -3.74 4.31
CA ASN A 66 -8.48 -3.33 5.65
C ASN A 66 -9.74 -2.44 5.64
N MET A 67 -9.90 -1.61 4.60
CA MET A 67 -11.10 -0.80 4.36
C MET A 67 -12.34 -1.66 4.17
N ILE A 68 -12.26 -2.69 3.32
CA ILE A 68 -13.39 -3.60 3.02
C ILE A 68 -13.74 -4.45 4.24
N ASN A 69 -12.73 -4.91 4.98
CA ASN A 69 -12.91 -5.72 6.19
C ASN A 69 -13.27 -4.88 7.43
N MET A 70 -13.42 -3.55 7.30
CA MET A 70 -13.74 -2.64 8.40
C MET A 70 -12.82 -2.82 9.61
N LYS A 71 -11.54 -3.10 9.36
CA LYS A 71 -10.56 -3.41 10.41
C LYS A 71 -10.29 -2.17 11.27
N PRO A 72 -10.32 -2.27 12.61
CA PRO A 72 -9.89 -1.16 13.45
C PRO A 72 -8.41 -0.87 13.24
N LEU A 73 -8.04 0.41 13.34
CA LEU A 73 -6.64 0.85 13.17
C LEU A 73 -5.78 0.57 14.43
N PHE A 74 -6.41 0.25 15.57
CA PHE A 74 -5.81 -0.08 16.86
C PHE A 74 -6.43 -1.34 17.45
#